data_AF-A0A023F383-F1
#
_entry.id   AF-A0A023F383-F1
#
_cell.length_a   1.000
_cell.length_b   1.000
_cell.length_c   1.000
_cell.angle_alpha   90.00
_cell.angle_beta   90.00
_cell.angle_gamma   90.00
#
_symmetry.space_group_name_H-M   'P 1'
#
loop_
_entity.id
_entity.type
_entity.pdbx_description
1 polymer ?
#
loop_
_entity_poly.entity_id
_entity_poly.type
_entity_poly.pdbx_seq_one_letter_code
_entity_poly.pdbx_strand_id
1 'polypeptide(L)'
;FIMRENSARAVFLFTLMLNVAMFILLSFIDKFLSDLTQQPKVHAKHGKIFSIFPEEPSVTIMLEEESSDLTVIPEHPNPLYNSHSTEVAGCVGAALDMLARGKIDKAEKLLVHAMSLAPDHPDVLNRYGEFMESTRKDIISADQLYFRALIISPGHSAAKGNRGRLAALVEEIDLGTLHRLDKKRDTVASIPESNPALRKAKREAYYQHIYHTVGIEGNTMSLSQTRSIVETRMAIGGKSIAEHNEVLGLDAALKYINTTLINRIGQLTIEDLLELHRRVLGFVDPTEGGYFRRTQVFVGDHIPPPPSNILPLMQKLLKWLNSWDALSLHPIRYAALAHYKLVHIHPFSDGNGRTSRLLMNMILMWSGYPPVIILKQDRIRYYEAIKMANRGDIRPFVRFIAESAEQTLDLFLWTTSEYSSTLLALERVDRLITDPNEKSHIKNDSNHNQHPFSKLFPTFNLTD
;
A
#
# COMPACT_ATOMS: atom_id res chain seq x y z
N PHE A 1 -71.75 -3.65 -14.33
CA PHE A 1 -71.04 -2.92 -15.41
C PHE A 1 -69.84 -2.15 -14.87
N ILE A 2 -69.98 -1.37 -13.80
CA ILE A 2 -68.93 -0.50 -13.21
C ILE A 2 -67.68 -1.25 -12.70
N MET A 3 -67.80 -2.47 -12.14
CA MET A 3 -66.61 -3.23 -11.68
C MET A 3 -65.74 -3.76 -12.82
N ARG A 4 -66.30 -4.00 -14.01
CA ARG A 4 -65.56 -4.55 -15.17
C ARG A 4 -64.71 -3.48 -15.86
N GLU A 5 -65.14 -2.21 -15.79
CA GLU A 5 -64.41 -1.06 -16.31
C GLU A 5 -63.17 -0.72 -15.48
N ASN A 6 -63.26 -0.81 -14.15
CA ASN A 6 -62.14 -0.50 -13.26
C ASN A 6 -61.01 -1.53 -13.37
N SER A 7 -61.35 -2.82 -13.55
CA SER A 7 -60.36 -3.86 -13.82
C SER A 7 -59.66 -3.68 -15.17
N ALA A 8 -60.39 -3.24 -16.21
CA ALA A 8 -59.80 -3.00 -17.53
C ALA A 8 -58.83 -1.80 -17.51
N ARG A 9 -59.18 -0.73 -16.77
CA ARG A 9 -58.30 0.44 -16.59
C ARG A 9 -57.04 0.11 -15.79
N ALA A 10 -57.15 -0.70 -14.74
CA ALA A 10 -56.00 -1.14 -13.94
C ALA A 10 -55.03 -2.01 -14.75
N VAL A 11 -55.55 -2.96 -15.53
CA VAL A 11 -54.74 -3.78 -16.43
C VAL A 11 -54.06 -2.90 -17.48
N PHE A 12 -54.77 -1.97 -18.10
CA PHE A 12 -54.19 -1.04 -19.08
C PHE A 12 -53.05 -0.19 -18.51
N LEU A 13 -53.23 0.37 -17.31
CA LEU A 13 -52.20 1.14 -16.61
C LEU A 13 -50.97 0.30 -16.27
N PHE A 14 -51.18 -0.96 -15.84
CA PHE A 14 -50.08 -1.87 -15.54
C PHE A 14 -49.29 -2.25 -16.80
N THR A 15 -49.98 -2.58 -17.90
CA THR A 15 -49.32 -2.88 -19.18
C THR A 15 -48.59 -1.67 -19.75
N LEU A 16 -49.13 -0.47 -19.57
CA LEU A 16 -48.47 0.78 -19.98
C LEU A 16 -47.19 1.01 -19.18
N MET A 17 -47.22 0.84 -17.85
CA MET A 17 -46.04 0.99 -17.00
C MET A 17 -44.97 -0.05 -17.33
N LEU A 18 -45.36 -1.30 -17.59
CA LEU A 18 -44.43 -2.36 -17.98
C LEU A 18 -43.74 -2.04 -19.31
N ASN A 19 -44.50 -1.56 -20.30
CA ASN A 19 -43.97 -1.17 -21.61
C ASN A 19 -43.03 0.04 -21.52
N VAL A 20 -43.35 1.04 -20.69
CA VAL A 20 -42.47 2.19 -20.47
C VAL A 20 -41.18 1.76 -19.78
N ALA A 21 -41.25 0.90 -18.76
CA ALA A 21 -40.07 0.36 -18.10
C ALA A 21 -39.18 -0.45 -19.05
N MET A 22 -39.80 -1.27 -19.92
CA MET A 22 -39.07 -2.07 -20.91
C MET A 22 -38.43 -1.19 -21.99
N PHE A 23 -39.08 -0.10 -22.41
CA PHE A 23 -38.55 0.87 -23.36
C PHE A 23 -37.35 1.64 -22.78
N ILE A 24 -37.43 2.05 -21.51
CA ILE A 24 -36.30 2.67 -20.81
C ILE A 24 -35.13 1.70 -20.72
N LEU A 25 -35.38 0.44 -20.36
CA LEU A 25 -34.35 -0.59 -20.28
C LEU A 25 -33.67 -0.84 -21.64
N LEU A 26 -34.46 -0.96 -22.71
CA LEU A 26 -33.92 -1.09 -24.08
C LEU A 26 -33.10 0.14 -24.48
N SER A 27 -33.55 1.35 -24.15
CA SER A 27 -32.80 2.58 -24.47
C SER A 27 -31.47 2.65 -23.72
N PHE A 28 -31.42 2.17 -22.47
CA PHE A 28 -30.17 2.04 -21.72
C PHE A 28 -29.22 0.98 -22.31
N ILE A 29 -29.76 -0.15 -22.76
CA ILE A 29 -28.99 -1.21 -23.42
C ILE A 29 -28.45 -0.73 -24.77
N ASP A 30 -29.25 -0.05 -25.58
CA ASP A 30 -28.82 0.52 -26.87
C ASP A 30 -27.73 1.59 -26.66
N LYS A 31 -27.88 2.44 -25.63
CA LYS A 31 -26.84 3.43 -25.30
C LYS A 31 -25.55 2.77 -24.82
N PHE A 32 -25.66 1.70 -24.02
CA PHE A 32 -24.51 0.90 -23.57
C PHE A 32 -23.81 0.17 -24.73
N LEU A 33 -24.57 -0.39 -25.68
CA LEU A 33 -24.03 -1.03 -26.88
C LEU A 33 -23.44 -0.02 -27.87
N SER A 34 -24.03 1.18 -27.97
CA SER A 34 -23.49 2.30 -28.75
C SER A 34 -22.15 2.79 -28.17
N ASP A 35 -22.04 2.90 -26.85
CA ASP A 35 -20.77 3.25 -26.18
C ASP A 35 -19.71 2.15 -26.31
N LEU A 36 -20.10 0.87 -26.39
CA LEU A 36 -19.19 -0.24 -26.66
C LEU A 36 -18.69 -0.30 -28.12
N THR A 37 -19.47 0.23 -29.07
CA THR A 37 -19.14 0.21 -30.52
C THR A 37 -18.42 1.47 -30.99
N GLN A 38 -18.49 2.58 -30.23
CA GLN A 38 -17.69 3.77 -30.47
C GLN A 38 -16.35 3.71 -29.71
N GLN A 39 -15.40 2.92 -30.20
CA GLN A 39 -14.00 3.23 -29.91
C GLN A 39 -13.60 4.47 -30.71
N PRO A 40 -13.24 5.60 -30.08
CA PRO A 40 -12.68 6.70 -30.82
C PRO A 40 -11.26 6.32 -31.28
N LYS A 41 -11.05 6.30 -32.59
CA LYS A 41 -9.71 6.46 -33.18
C LYS A 41 -9.18 7.84 -32.80
N VAL A 42 -8.54 7.95 -31.64
CA VAL A 42 -7.89 9.19 -31.22
C VAL A 42 -6.49 9.22 -31.80
N HIS A 43 -6.33 10.00 -32.87
CA HIS A 43 -5.03 10.52 -33.29
C HIS A 43 -4.44 11.36 -32.15
N ALA A 44 -3.42 10.83 -31.48
CA ALA A 44 -2.69 11.54 -30.43
C ALA A 44 -1.77 12.60 -31.05
N LYS A 45 -2.23 13.86 -31.07
CA LYS A 45 -1.36 15.03 -31.02
C LYS A 45 -1.81 15.91 -29.85
N HIS A 46 -0.83 16.32 -29.05
CA HIS A 46 -0.76 17.42 -28.07
C HIS A 46 -0.45 17.02 -26.60
N GLY A 47 0.69 17.53 -26.11
CA GLY A 47 0.83 18.07 -24.74
C GLY A 47 1.32 17.12 -23.65
N LYS A 48 2.61 16.75 -23.67
CA LYS A 48 3.28 15.97 -22.61
C LYS A 48 3.49 16.78 -21.33
N ILE A 49 2.72 16.50 -20.27
CA ILE A 49 3.15 16.65 -18.87
C ILE A 49 2.48 15.53 -18.04
N PHE A 50 3.31 14.67 -17.41
CA PHE A 50 3.01 13.46 -16.62
C PHE A 50 2.72 12.16 -17.40
N SER A 51 3.78 11.48 -17.87
CA SER A 51 3.81 10.01 -17.95
C SER A 51 4.70 9.47 -16.83
N ILE A 52 4.26 8.42 -16.12
CA ILE A 52 4.95 7.80 -14.98
C ILE A 52 5.66 6.49 -15.39
N PHE A 53 5.75 6.22 -16.69
CA PHE A 53 6.55 5.12 -17.25
C PHE A 53 7.35 5.63 -18.45
N PRO A 54 8.62 5.19 -18.65
CA PRO A 54 9.20 5.23 -19.99
C PRO A 54 8.30 4.38 -20.89
N GLU A 55 7.86 4.94 -22.02
CA GLU A 55 7.15 4.18 -23.06
C GLU A 55 7.98 2.91 -23.36
N GLU A 56 7.39 1.73 -23.16
CA GLU A 56 8.01 0.47 -23.59
C GLU A 56 8.01 0.47 -25.13
N PRO A 57 9.17 0.41 -25.80
CA PRO A 57 9.17 0.27 -27.23
C PRO A 57 8.81 -1.18 -27.57
N SER A 58 7.58 -1.39 -28.04
CA SER A 58 7.28 -2.48 -28.95
C SER A 58 8.28 -2.42 -30.10
N VAL A 59 9.05 -3.51 -30.26
CA VAL A 59 10.09 -3.65 -31.28
C VAL A 59 9.51 -3.38 -32.67
N THR A 60 9.92 -2.28 -33.29
CA THR A 60 9.97 -2.11 -34.75
C THR A 60 11.12 -1.15 -35.06
N ILE A 61 12.13 -1.68 -35.74
CA ILE A 61 13.31 -0.96 -36.26
C ILE A 61 12.82 -0.03 -37.38
N MET A 62 13.20 1.26 -37.35
CA MET A 62 13.58 2.07 -38.52
C MET A 62 14.23 3.38 -38.05
N LEU A 63 15.24 3.82 -38.80
CA LEU A 63 16.18 4.92 -38.56
C LEU A 63 15.62 6.32 -38.90
N GLU A 64 16.40 7.34 -38.51
CA GLU A 64 16.53 8.73 -39.01
C GLU A 64 15.95 9.91 -38.19
N GLU A 65 16.91 10.60 -37.54
CA GLU A 65 17.30 12.03 -37.59
C GLU A 65 16.36 13.24 -37.28
N GLU A 66 17.06 14.22 -36.65
CA GLU A 66 16.87 15.68 -36.55
C GLU A 66 16.06 16.35 -35.40
N SER A 67 16.83 17.01 -34.50
CA SER A 67 16.76 18.41 -33.97
C SER A 67 15.43 18.97 -33.40
N SER A 68 15.33 19.86 -32.40
CA SER A 68 16.23 20.82 -31.75
C SER A 68 15.66 21.27 -30.38
N ASP A 69 16.56 21.81 -29.55
CA ASP A 69 16.38 22.81 -28.49
C ASP A 69 15.47 22.57 -27.28
N LEU A 70 16.12 22.28 -26.14
CA LEU A 70 15.99 23.07 -24.90
C LEU A 70 17.31 22.98 -24.12
N THR A 71 17.91 24.14 -23.89
CA THR A 71 19.20 24.37 -23.23
C THR A 71 19.23 23.80 -21.81
N VAL A 72 19.94 22.68 -21.64
CA VAL A 72 20.40 22.21 -20.34
C VAL A 72 21.64 23.03 -19.98
N ILE A 73 21.53 23.85 -18.93
CA ILE A 73 22.70 24.44 -18.28
C ILE A 73 23.54 23.26 -17.74
N PRO A 74 24.80 23.06 -18.18
CA PRO A 74 25.62 22.00 -17.62
C PRO A 74 25.98 22.40 -16.19
N GLU A 75 25.57 21.60 -15.20
CA GLU A 75 26.17 21.67 -13.88
C GLU A 75 27.68 21.43 -14.03
N HIS A 76 28.48 22.39 -13.55
CA HIS A 76 29.93 22.24 -13.51
C HIS A 76 30.31 21.01 -12.68
N PRO A 77 31.29 20.18 -13.13
CA PRO A 77 31.74 19.03 -12.37
C PRO A 77 32.36 19.51 -11.05
N ASN A 78 31.74 19.12 -9.93
CA ASN A 78 32.21 19.40 -8.58
C ASN A 78 33.57 18.71 -8.37
N PRO A 79 34.66 19.41 -7.98
CA PRO A 79 36.01 18.82 -7.88
C PRO A 79 36.12 17.65 -6.88
N LEU A 80 35.19 17.53 -5.92
CA LEU A 80 35.05 16.39 -4.99
C LEU A 80 34.62 15.07 -5.67
N TYR A 81 34.10 15.12 -6.91
CA TYR A 81 33.68 13.94 -7.66
C TYR A 81 34.87 13.08 -8.13
N ASN A 82 36.06 13.68 -8.29
CA ASN A 82 37.24 13.00 -8.80
C ASN A 82 38.04 12.21 -7.76
N SER A 83 37.99 12.59 -6.47
CA SER A 83 38.67 11.80 -5.42
C SER A 83 37.87 10.54 -5.09
N HIS A 84 36.55 10.67 -4.96
CA HIS A 84 35.68 9.53 -4.68
C HIS A 84 35.57 8.56 -5.86
N SER A 85 35.69 9.02 -7.11
CA SER A 85 35.64 8.13 -8.28
C SER A 85 36.80 7.12 -8.32
N THR A 86 38.01 7.53 -7.93
CA THR A 86 39.18 6.63 -7.87
C THR A 86 39.07 5.60 -6.73
N GLU A 87 38.61 6.03 -5.55
CA GLU A 87 38.38 5.15 -4.40
C GLU A 87 37.23 4.15 -4.68
N VAL A 88 36.14 4.62 -5.30
CA VAL A 88 35.01 3.78 -5.72
C VAL A 88 35.44 2.74 -6.76
N ALA A 89 36.21 3.15 -7.78
CA ALA A 89 36.75 2.22 -8.76
C ALA A 89 37.68 1.17 -8.11
N GLY A 90 38.50 1.58 -7.14
CA GLY A 90 39.33 0.68 -6.34
C GLY A 90 38.51 -0.31 -5.52
N CYS A 91 37.42 0.14 -4.87
CA CYS A 91 36.53 -0.73 -4.11
C CYS A 91 35.81 -1.75 -4.99
N VAL A 92 35.31 -1.33 -6.16
CA VAL A 92 34.67 -2.24 -7.12
C VAL A 92 35.68 -3.25 -7.67
N GLY A 93 36.89 -2.81 -8.03
CA GLY A 93 37.97 -3.69 -8.47
C GLY A 93 38.33 -4.73 -7.40
N ALA A 94 38.50 -4.29 -6.15
CA ALA A 94 38.75 -5.18 -5.02
C ALA A 94 37.60 -6.18 -4.78
N ALA A 95 36.34 -5.76 -4.98
CA ALA A 95 35.19 -6.65 -4.87
C ALA A 95 35.22 -7.75 -5.93
N LEU A 96 35.55 -7.43 -7.18
CA LEU A 96 35.70 -8.40 -8.26
C LEU A 96 36.83 -9.40 -7.98
N ASP A 97 37.97 -8.92 -7.45
CA ASP A 97 39.07 -9.78 -7.03
C ASP A 97 38.67 -10.73 -5.88
N MET A 98 37.86 -10.25 -4.93
CA MET A 98 37.34 -11.09 -3.86
C MET A 98 36.37 -12.16 -4.41
N LEU A 99 35.53 -11.81 -5.39
CA LEU A 99 34.66 -12.75 -6.09
C LEU A 99 35.44 -13.83 -6.82
N ALA A 100 36.47 -13.44 -7.58
CA ALA A 100 37.35 -14.38 -8.28
C ALA A 100 38.04 -15.37 -7.33
N ARG A 101 38.27 -14.96 -6.07
CA ARG A 101 38.83 -15.81 -5.00
C ARG A 101 37.76 -16.55 -4.19
N GLY A 102 36.50 -16.51 -4.59
CA GLY A 102 35.37 -17.15 -3.89
C GLY A 102 34.97 -16.51 -2.56
N LYS A 103 35.45 -15.30 -2.24
CA LYS A 103 35.20 -14.60 -0.97
C LYS A 103 33.96 -13.71 -1.06
N ILE A 104 32.79 -14.33 -1.19
CA ILE A 104 31.49 -13.68 -1.46
C ILE A 104 31.17 -12.56 -0.44
N ASP A 105 31.22 -12.85 0.86
CA ASP A 105 30.82 -11.86 1.88
C ASP A 105 31.74 -10.63 1.93
N LYS A 106 33.02 -10.81 1.56
CA LYS A 106 33.96 -9.68 1.48
C LYS A 106 33.67 -8.82 0.26
N ALA A 107 33.36 -9.46 -0.87
CA ALA A 107 32.96 -8.74 -2.08
C ALA A 107 31.69 -7.91 -1.84
N GLU A 108 30.69 -8.48 -1.17
CA GLU A 108 29.46 -7.75 -0.83
C GLU A 108 29.74 -6.52 0.03
N LYS A 109 30.53 -6.67 1.10
CA LYS A 109 30.90 -5.54 1.97
C LYS A 109 31.61 -4.43 1.19
N LEU A 110 32.47 -4.79 0.23
CA LEU A 110 33.16 -3.82 -0.62
C LEU A 110 32.19 -3.11 -1.60
N LEU A 111 31.23 -3.83 -2.18
CA LEU A 111 30.20 -3.25 -3.04
C LEU A 111 29.24 -2.34 -2.27
N VAL A 112 28.81 -2.75 -1.07
CA VAL A 112 28.01 -1.92 -0.17
C VAL A 112 28.77 -0.67 0.24
N HIS A 113 30.07 -0.80 0.52
CA HIS A 113 30.92 0.36 0.82
C HIS A 113 31.04 1.31 -0.39
N ALA A 114 31.29 0.79 -1.59
CA ALA A 114 31.32 1.59 -2.81
C ALA A 114 29.99 2.35 -3.04
N MET A 115 28.85 1.68 -2.79
CA MET A 115 27.52 2.31 -2.87
C MET A 115 27.30 3.33 -1.74
N SER A 116 27.90 3.16 -0.56
CA SER A 116 27.83 4.18 0.51
C SER A 116 28.62 5.45 0.16
N LEU A 117 29.74 5.30 -0.56
CA LEU A 117 30.58 6.41 -1.03
C LEU A 117 29.94 7.13 -2.22
N ALA A 118 29.34 6.39 -3.17
CA ALA A 118 28.67 6.95 -4.33
C ALA A 118 27.29 6.26 -4.58
N PRO A 119 26.24 6.66 -3.84
CA PRO A 119 24.93 6.00 -3.86
C PRO A 119 24.18 6.07 -5.20
N ASP A 120 24.50 7.08 -6.00
CA ASP A 120 23.87 7.38 -7.28
C ASP A 120 24.88 7.23 -8.45
N HIS A 121 25.90 6.37 -8.32
CA HIS A 121 26.82 6.05 -9.41
C HIS A 121 26.30 4.86 -10.26
N PRO A 122 26.01 5.06 -11.57
CA PRO A 122 25.41 4.03 -12.42
C PRO A 122 26.20 2.71 -12.50
N ASP A 123 27.52 2.78 -12.69
CA ASP A 123 28.35 1.56 -12.78
C ASP A 123 28.37 0.77 -11.47
N VAL A 124 28.45 1.43 -10.31
CA VAL A 124 28.43 0.77 -8.99
C VAL A 124 27.09 0.04 -8.80
N LEU A 125 25.99 0.71 -9.13
CA LEU A 125 24.65 0.13 -9.07
C LEU A 125 24.51 -1.07 -10.00
N ASN A 126 24.99 -0.97 -11.25
CA ASN A 126 24.96 -2.09 -12.18
C ASN A 126 25.82 -3.28 -11.69
N ARG A 127 27.04 -3.02 -11.24
CA ARG A 127 27.94 -4.07 -10.72
C ARG A 127 27.38 -4.75 -9.48
N TYR A 128 26.77 -3.97 -8.58
CA TYR A 128 26.11 -4.55 -7.43
C TYR A 128 24.86 -5.35 -7.84
N GLY A 129 24.11 -4.90 -8.84
CA GLY A 129 23.00 -5.67 -9.44
C GLY A 129 23.46 -7.02 -10.00
N GLU A 130 24.58 -7.04 -10.75
CA GLU A 130 25.17 -8.27 -11.30
C GLU A 130 25.57 -9.25 -10.19
N PHE A 131 26.11 -8.74 -9.08
CA PHE A 131 26.41 -9.53 -7.89
C PHE A 131 25.14 -10.11 -7.25
N MET A 132 24.09 -9.30 -7.07
CA MET A 132 22.82 -9.76 -6.48
C MET A 132 22.16 -10.84 -7.35
N GLU A 133 22.16 -10.67 -8.67
CA GLU A 133 21.59 -11.62 -9.63
C GLU A 133 22.37 -12.94 -9.65
N SER A 134 23.69 -12.89 -9.88
CA SER A 134 24.50 -14.08 -10.12
C SER A 134 24.87 -14.84 -8.85
N THR A 135 25.15 -14.12 -7.77
CA THR A 135 25.75 -14.69 -6.56
C THR A 135 24.71 -14.91 -5.47
N ARG A 136 23.84 -13.92 -5.22
CA ARG A 136 22.78 -14.01 -4.20
C ARG A 136 21.47 -14.59 -4.75
N LYS A 137 21.32 -14.71 -6.08
CA LYS A 137 20.08 -15.14 -6.75
C LYS A 137 18.87 -14.28 -6.38
N ASP A 138 19.11 -13.02 -6.03
CA ASP A 138 18.07 -12.06 -5.69
C ASP A 138 17.77 -11.19 -6.91
N ILE A 139 16.81 -11.67 -7.69
CA ILE A 139 16.39 -11.08 -8.97
C ILE A 139 15.70 -9.72 -8.75
N ILE A 140 14.94 -9.58 -7.66
CA ILE A 140 14.16 -8.36 -7.38
C ILE A 140 15.12 -7.22 -7.03
N SER A 141 16.07 -7.47 -6.12
CA SER A 141 17.08 -6.47 -5.76
C SER A 141 17.98 -6.12 -6.94
N ALA A 142 18.34 -7.09 -7.78
CA ALA A 142 19.11 -6.85 -9.00
C ALA A 142 18.37 -5.92 -9.98
N ASP A 143 17.12 -6.23 -10.33
CA ASP A 143 16.29 -5.38 -11.20
C ASP A 143 16.12 -3.96 -10.65
N GLN A 144 15.92 -3.84 -9.34
CA GLN A 144 15.82 -2.55 -8.66
C GLN A 144 17.12 -1.73 -8.81
N LEU A 145 18.29 -2.36 -8.67
CA LEU A 145 19.58 -1.70 -8.86
C LEU A 145 19.80 -1.28 -10.31
N TYR A 146 19.47 -2.15 -11.29
CA TYR A 146 19.53 -1.80 -12.71
C TYR A 146 18.58 -0.65 -13.06
N PHE A 147 17.36 -0.66 -12.50
CA PHE A 147 16.40 0.42 -12.73
C PHE A 147 16.89 1.74 -12.16
N ARG A 148 17.45 1.74 -10.94
CA ARG A 148 18.08 2.93 -10.36
C ARG A 148 19.22 3.46 -11.23
N ALA A 149 20.08 2.59 -11.76
CA ALA A 149 21.14 2.99 -12.66
C ALA A 149 20.59 3.68 -13.92
N LEU A 150 19.47 3.20 -14.46
CA LEU A 150 18.79 3.79 -15.64
C LEU A 150 18.03 5.08 -15.36
N ILE A 151 17.52 5.28 -14.14
CA ILE A 151 16.96 6.58 -13.73
C ILE A 151 18.04 7.66 -13.79
N ILE A 152 19.26 7.33 -13.34
CA ILE A 152 20.38 8.27 -13.28
C ILE A 152 21.04 8.43 -14.65
N SER A 153 21.28 7.33 -15.36
CA SER A 153 21.89 7.31 -16.69
C SER A 153 21.05 6.43 -17.64
N PRO A 154 20.05 7.01 -18.32
CA PRO A 154 19.17 6.29 -19.24
C PRO A 154 19.91 5.59 -20.40
N GLY A 155 21.08 6.10 -20.77
CA GLY A 155 21.95 5.56 -21.83
C GLY A 155 22.86 4.40 -21.40
N HIS A 156 22.83 3.98 -20.14
CA HIS A 156 23.73 2.94 -19.64
C HIS A 156 23.42 1.56 -20.26
N SER A 157 24.25 1.14 -21.21
CA SER A 157 24.01 -0.05 -22.05
C SER A 157 23.88 -1.36 -21.26
N ALA A 158 24.78 -1.62 -20.31
CA ALA A 158 24.76 -2.85 -19.52
C ALA A 158 23.51 -2.94 -18.63
N ALA A 159 23.21 -1.91 -17.84
CA ALA A 159 21.99 -1.83 -17.04
C ALA A 159 20.71 -1.98 -17.87
N LYS A 160 20.66 -1.40 -19.09
CA LYS A 160 19.53 -1.56 -20.02
C LYS A 160 19.36 -3.01 -20.46
N GLY A 161 20.46 -3.67 -20.87
CA GLY A 161 20.44 -5.08 -21.25
C GLY A 161 20.05 -6.00 -20.09
N ASN A 162 20.65 -5.80 -18.92
CA ASN A 162 20.37 -6.57 -17.72
C ASN A 162 18.91 -6.44 -17.27
N ARG A 163 18.39 -5.21 -17.18
CA ARG A 163 16.99 -4.95 -16.86
C ARG A 163 16.04 -5.52 -17.90
N GLY A 164 16.35 -5.39 -19.19
CA GLY A 164 15.52 -5.94 -20.27
C GLY A 164 15.29 -7.45 -20.14
N ARG A 165 16.27 -8.19 -19.60
CA ARG A 165 16.11 -9.62 -19.30
C ARG A 165 15.27 -9.89 -18.04
N LEU A 166 15.45 -9.10 -16.99
CA LEU A 166 14.81 -9.36 -15.69
C LEU A 166 13.40 -8.79 -15.55
N ALA A 167 13.05 -7.73 -16.29
CA ALA A 167 11.82 -6.99 -16.06
C ALA A 167 10.55 -7.87 -16.15
N ALA A 168 10.46 -8.72 -17.17
CA ALA A 168 9.32 -9.63 -17.34
C ALA A 168 9.22 -10.67 -16.20
N LEU A 169 10.37 -11.20 -15.76
CA LEU A 169 10.43 -12.17 -14.66
C LEU A 169 10.04 -11.52 -13.33
N VAL A 170 10.49 -10.29 -13.07
CA VAL A 170 10.11 -9.55 -11.86
C VAL A 170 8.62 -9.22 -11.86
N GLU A 171 8.05 -8.82 -13.00
CA GLU A 171 6.60 -8.59 -13.11
C GLU A 171 5.81 -9.89 -12.85
N GLU A 172 6.27 -11.04 -13.36
CA GLU A 172 5.66 -12.34 -13.08
C GLU A 172 5.69 -12.68 -11.58
N ILE A 173 6.83 -12.46 -10.91
CA ILE A 173 6.97 -12.67 -9.46
C ILE A 173 6.02 -11.75 -8.67
N ASP A 174 5.94 -10.47 -9.05
CA ASP A 174 5.06 -9.50 -8.41
C ASP A 174 3.59 -9.88 -8.59
N LEU A 175 3.17 -10.26 -9.81
CA LEU A 175 1.81 -10.73 -10.09
C LEU A 175 1.48 -12.02 -9.33
N GLY A 176 2.42 -12.96 -9.23
CA GLY A 176 2.26 -14.17 -8.44
C GLY A 176 2.03 -13.87 -6.95
N THR A 177 2.72 -12.86 -6.41
CA THR A 177 2.52 -12.38 -5.04
C THR A 177 1.12 -11.78 -4.85
N LEU A 178 0.68 -10.94 -5.79
CA LEU A 178 -0.67 -10.33 -5.74
C LEU A 178 -1.79 -11.39 -5.82
N HIS A 179 -1.66 -12.35 -6.73
CA HIS A 179 -2.63 -13.45 -6.85
C HIS A 179 -2.71 -14.31 -5.57
N ARG A 180 -1.58 -14.52 -4.90
CA ARG A 180 -1.52 -15.22 -3.62
C ARG A 180 -2.21 -14.45 -2.50
N LEU A 181 -2.11 -13.12 -2.50
CA LEU A 181 -2.84 -12.25 -1.57
C LEU A 181 -4.35 -12.32 -1.79
N ASP A 182 -4.81 -12.32 -3.04
CA ASP A 182 -6.24 -12.47 -3.36
C ASP A 182 -6.80 -13.78 -2.82
N LYS A 183 -6.09 -14.91 -2.97
CA LYS A 183 -6.51 -16.20 -2.38
C LYS A 183 -6.63 -16.14 -0.86
N LYS A 184 -5.65 -15.51 -0.19
CA LYS A 184 -5.68 -15.33 1.27
C LYS A 184 -6.84 -14.43 1.69
N ARG A 185 -7.07 -13.32 0.98
CA ARG A 185 -8.22 -12.42 1.19
C ARG A 185 -9.54 -13.19 1.06
N ASP A 186 -9.73 -13.92 -0.03
CA ASP A 186 -10.97 -14.65 -0.30
C ASP A 186 -11.22 -15.72 0.77
N THR A 187 -10.14 -16.36 1.26
CA THR A 187 -10.24 -17.29 2.39
C THR A 187 -10.71 -16.59 3.66
N VAL A 188 -10.14 -15.43 4.03
CA VAL A 188 -10.60 -14.65 5.19
C VAL A 188 -12.05 -14.18 5.01
N ALA A 189 -12.41 -13.72 3.81
CA ALA A 189 -13.76 -13.25 3.49
C ALA A 189 -14.82 -14.37 3.52
N SER A 190 -14.42 -15.63 3.30
CA SER A 190 -15.32 -16.79 3.39
C SER A 190 -15.70 -17.14 4.83
N ILE A 191 -14.97 -16.64 5.83
CA ILE A 191 -15.24 -16.91 7.24
C ILE A 191 -16.49 -16.14 7.67
N PRO A 192 -17.51 -16.80 8.26
CA PRO A 192 -18.73 -16.11 8.69
C PRO A 192 -18.46 -14.97 9.67
N GLU A 193 -19.12 -13.82 9.48
CA GLU A 193 -19.03 -12.65 10.38
C GLU A 193 -19.47 -12.95 11.82
N SER A 194 -20.30 -13.97 12.01
CA SER A 194 -20.71 -14.46 13.34
C SER A 194 -19.60 -15.20 14.08
N ASN A 195 -18.52 -15.60 13.40
CA ASN A 195 -17.42 -16.35 14.00
C ASN A 195 -16.75 -15.52 15.13
N PRO A 196 -16.75 -16.01 16.39
CA PRO A 196 -16.17 -15.27 17.52
C PRO A 196 -14.67 -14.98 17.35
N ALA A 197 -13.92 -15.89 16.73
CA ALA A 197 -12.49 -15.72 16.45
C ALA A 197 -12.24 -14.57 15.48
N LEU A 198 -13.05 -14.48 14.41
CA LEU A 198 -12.94 -13.40 13.43
C LEU A 198 -13.28 -12.05 14.08
N ARG A 199 -14.33 -12.00 14.91
CA ARG A 199 -14.70 -10.79 15.66
C ARG A 199 -13.58 -10.35 16.61
N LYS A 200 -12.96 -11.29 17.32
CA LYS A 200 -11.80 -11.04 18.17
C LYS A 200 -10.62 -10.52 17.35
N ALA A 201 -10.28 -11.18 16.24
CA ALA A 201 -9.20 -10.77 15.33
C ALA A 201 -9.41 -9.35 14.79
N LYS A 202 -10.63 -9.01 14.35
CA LYS A 202 -10.98 -7.66 13.88
C LYS A 202 -10.80 -6.61 14.97
N ARG A 203 -11.26 -6.88 16.20
CA ARG A 203 -11.13 -5.96 17.34
C ARG A 203 -9.67 -5.75 17.71
N GLU A 204 -8.89 -6.82 17.72
CA GLU A 204 -7.45 -6.76 18.00
C GLU A 204 -6.68 -6.00 16.92
N ALA A 205 -6.95 -6.28 15.64
CA ALA A 205 -6.36 -5.57 14.51
C ALA A 205 -6.68 -4.06 14.56
N TYR A 206 -7.85 -3.67 15.05
CA TYR A 206 -8.23 -2.27 15.24
C TYR A 206 -7.27 -1.53 16.19
N TYR A 207 -7.02 -2.09 17.39
CA TYR A 207 -6.08 -1.48 18.34
C TYR A 207 -4.64 -1.48 17.83
N GLN A 208 -4.23 -2.56 17.16
CA GLN A 208 -2.90 -2.68 16.57
C GLN A 208 -2.67 -1.63 15.48
N HIS A 209 -3.65 -1.44 14.60
CA HIS A 209 -3.58 -0.42 13.57
C HIS A 209 -3.36 0.97 14.20
N ILE A 210 -4.13 1.31 15.24
CA ILE A 210 -4.00 2.58 15.94
C ILE A 210 -2.60 2.73 16.53
N TYR A 211 -2.18 1.76 17.34
CA TYR A 211 -0.89 1.75 18.01
C TYR A 211 0.28 1.90 17.03
N HIS A 212 0.27 1.13 15.94
CA HIS A 212 1.38 1.16 14.99
C HIS A 212 1.42 2.44 14.16
N THR A 213 0.27 2.94 13.69
CA THR A 213 0.28 4.14 12.84
C THR A 213 0.67 5.42 13.60
N VAL A 214 0.29 5.56 14.88
CA VAL A 214 0.79 6.69 15.71
C VAL A 214 2.24 6.44 16.15
N GLY A 215 2.62 5.18 16.40
CA GLY A 215 3.98 4.81 16.75
C GLY A 215 5.01 5.08 15.64
N ILE A 216 4.62 4.98 14.37
CA ILE A 216 5.47 5.38 13.22
C ILE A 216 5.81 6.87 13.25
N GLU A 217 4.88 7.71 13.74
CA GLU A 217 5.07 9.16 13.86
C GLU A 217 5.82 9.55 15.15
N GLY A 218 6.14 8.59 16.03
CA GLY A 218 6.93 8.79 17.24
C GLY A 218 6.16 8.75 18.56
N ASN A 219 4.86 8.44 18.52
CA ASN A 219 4.07 8.28 19.73
C ASN A 219 4.63 7.13 20.61
N THR A 220 4.80 7.40 21.91
CA THR A 220 5.52 6.53 22.84
C THR A 220 4.60 5.62 23.66
N MET A 221 3.29 5.66 23.42
CA MET A 221 2.34 4.78 24.11
C MET A 221 2.60 3.31 23.77
N SER A 222 2.40 2.43 24.75
CA SER A 222 2.36 0.99 24.52
C SER A 222 0.98 0.56 24.00
N LEU A 223 0.91 -0.63 23.41
CA LEU A 223 -0.35 -1.18 22.89
C LEU A 223 -1.45 -1.26 23.97
N SER A 224 -1.12 -1.69 25.18
CA SER A 224 -2.08 -1.78 26.29
C SER A 224 -2.60 -0.40 26.71
N GLN A 225 -1.72 0.60 26.72
CA GLN A 225 -2.08 2.00 26.98
C GLN A 225 -2.99 2.54 25.87
N THR A 226 -2.65 2.33 24.60
CA THR A 226 -3.50 2.70 23.46
C THR A 226 -4.87 2.03 23.55
N ARG A 227 -4.93 0.73 23.86
CA ARG A 227 -6.20 0.00 24.05
C ARG A 227 -7.03 0.63 25.16
N SER A 228 -6.43 0.87 26.33
CA SER A 228 -7.13 1.48 27.46
C SER A 228 -7.74 2.83 27.09
N ILE A 229 -7.02 3.69 26.38
CA ILE A 229 -7.54 5.02 25.96
C ILE A 229 -8.76 4.86 25.05
N VAL A 230 -8.69 3.96 24.07
CA VAL A 230 -9.78 3.75 23.11
C VAL A 230 -11.03 3.16 23.79
N GLU A 231 -10.85 2.25 24.76
CA GLU A 231 -11.94 1.56 25.44
C GLU A 231 -12.56 2.38 26.57
N THR A 232 -11.75 2.91 27.49
CA THR A 232 -12.24 3.53 28.74
C THR A 232 -12.28 5.05 28.67
N ARG A 233 -11.63 5.66 27.66
CA ARG A 233 -11.43 7.12 27.56
C ARG A 233 -10.68 7.73 28.76
N MET A 234 -10.01 6.90 29.57
CA MET A 234 -9.22 7.37 30.70
C MET A 234 -7.84 7.83 30.24
N ALA A 235 -7.38 8.96 30.81
CA ALA A 235 -6.02 9.44 30.60
C ALA A 235 -5.00 8.58 31.37
N ILE A 236 -3.80 8.50 30.82
CA ILE A 236 -2.69 7.71 31.33
C ILE A 236 -1.66 8.66 31.91
N GLY A 237 -1.41 8.51 33.21
CA GLY A 237 -0.43 9.33 33.93
C GLY A 237 0.97 9.23 33.31
N GLY A 238 1.66 10.38 33.21
CA GLY A 238 3.03 10.44 32.69
C GLY A 238 3.17 10.40 31.16
N LYS A 239 2.07 10.42 30.40
CA LYS A 239 2.05 10.54 28.93
C LYS A 239 1.53 11.92 28.52
N SER A 240 1.98 12.42 27.38
CA SER A 240 1.58 13.75 26.91
C SER A 240 0.12 13.76 26.45
N ILE A 241 -0.56 14.90 26.62
CA ILE A 241 -1.95 15.07 26.14
C ILE A 241 -2.01 14.93 24.62
N ALA A 242 -0.99 15.44 23.90
CA ALA A 242 -0.89 15.30 22.45
C ALA A 242 -0.93 13.82 22.04
N GLU A 243 -0.14 12.94 22.66
CA GLU A 243 -0.14 11.50 22.33
C GLU A 243 -1.50 10.83 22.57
N HIS A 244 -2.25 11.25 23.61
CA HIS A 244 -3.62 10.77 23.81
C HIS A 244 -4.55 11.23 22.69
N ASN A 245 -4.45 12.51 22.34
CA ASN A 245 -5.28 13.13 21.31
C ASN A 245 -5.02 12.54 19.93
N GLU A 246 -3.78 12.13 19.62
CA GLU A 246 -3.47 11.39 18.38
C GLU A 246 -4.18 10.03 18.31
N VAL A 247 -4.17 9.28 19.42
CA VAL A 247 -4.86 7.99 19.52
C VAL A 247 -6.37 8.18 19.35
N LEU A 248 -6.94 9.19 20.02
CA LEU A 248 -8.37 9.50 19.94
C LEU A 248 -8.79 10.00 18.54
N GLY A 249 -7.96 10.84 17.90
CA GLY A 249 -8.23 11.34 16.55
C GLY A 249 -8.24 10.24 15.51
N LEU A 250 -7.32 9.29 15.63
CA LEU A 250 -7.29 8.16 14.73
C LEU A 250 -8.44 7.16 14.97
N ASP A 251 -8.83 6.91 16.24
CA ASP A 251 -10.04 6.15 16.58
C ASP A 251 -11.29 6.79 15.93
N ALA A 252 -11.43 8.11 16.04
CA ALA A 252 -12.51 8.86 15.41
C ALA A 252 -12.49 8.75 13.87
N ALA A 253 -11.30 8.86 13.26
CA ALA A 253 -11.12 8.75 11.81
C ALA A 253 -11.49 7.35 11.28
N LEU A 254 -11.05 6.29 11.96
CA LEU A 254 -11.41 4.90 11.58
C LEU A 254 -12.91 4.63 11.72
N LYS A 255 -13.55 5.15 12.79
CA LYS A 255 -15.00 5.06 12.95
C LYS A 255 -15.76 5.74 11.82
N TYR A 256 -15.27 6.90 11.38
CA TYR A 256 -15.84 7.62 10.24
C TYR A 256 -15.70 6.84 8.93
N ILE A 257 -14.53 6.25 8.66
CA ILE A 257 -14.36 5.35 7.50
C ILE A 257 -15.39 4.21 7.56
N ASN A 258 -15.43 3.48 8.68
CA ASN A 258 -16.27 2.30 8.82
C ASN A 258 -17.78 2.60 8.74
N THR A 259 -18.21 3.75 9.26
CA THR A 259 -19.64 4.09 9.35
C THR A 259 -20.12 4.83 8.10
N THR A 260 -19.29 5.72 7.54
CA THR A 260 -19.72 6.67 6.52
C THR A 260 -19.14 6.40 5.15
N LEU A 261 -17.89 5.95 5.03
CA LEU A 261 -17.21 5.88 3.72
C LEU A 261 -17.23 4.47 3.10
N ILE A 262 -17.19 3.40 3.91
CA ILE A 262 -17.12 2.03 3.37
C ILE A 262 -18.36 1.65 2.57
N ASN A 263 -19.56 1.97 3.09
CA ASN A 263 -20.83 1.56 2.46
C ASN A 263 -21.43 2.63 1.55
N ARG A 264 -20.73 3.75 1.34
CA ARG A 264 -21.24 4.86 0.52
C ARG A 264 -21.05 4.56 -0.95
N ILE A 265 -22.14 4.64 -1.69
CA ILE A 265 -22.13 4.62 -3.15
C ILE A 265 -21.77 6.03 -3.64
N GLY A 266 -20.72 6.14 -4.46
CA GLY A 266 -20.34 7.41 -5.09
C GLY A 266 -18.84 7.62 -5.15
N GLN A 267 -18.45 8.77 -5.69
CA GLN A 267 -17.05 9.16 -5.83
C GLN A 267 -16.47 9.65 -4.50
N LEU A 268 -15.15 9.49 -4.33
CA LEU A 268 -14.41 10.13 -3.25
C LEU A 268 -14.24 11.62 -3.59
N THR A 269 -14.62 12.51 -2.67
CA THR A 269 -14.53 13.96 -2.85
C THR A 269 -13.41 14.57 -2.01
N ILE A 270 -13.16 15.87 -2.23
CA ILE A 270 -12.16 16.61 -1.45
C ILE A 270 -12.63 16.79 -0.01
N GLU A 271 -13.93 16.99 0.19
CA GLU A 271 -14.56 17.12 1.50
C GLU A 271 -14.34 15.86 2.33
N ASP A 272 -14.39 14.67 1.74
CA ASP A 272 -14.12 13.41 2.44
C ASP A 272 -12.70 13.36 2.99
N LEU A 273 -11.71 13.77 2.19
CA LEU A 273 -10.31 13.81 2.61
C LEU A 273 -10.08 14.87 3.68
N LEU A 274 -10.71 16.04 3.57
CA LEU A 274 -10.64 17.08 4.59
C LEU A 274 -11.33 16.63 5.90
N GLU A 275 -12.46 15.95 5.81
CA GLU A 275 -13.24 15.45 6.96
C GLU A 275 -12.54 14.28 7.66
N LEU A 276 -11.85 13.44 6.88
CA LEU A 276 -10.94 12.42 7.40
C LEU A 276 -9.78 13.07 8.14
N HIS A 277 -9.08 14.03 7.52
CA HIS A 277 -7.97 14.74 8.14
C HIS A 277 -8.40 15.52 9.39
N ARG A 278 -9.59 16.13 9.38
CA ARG A 278 -10.20 16.82 10.53
C ARG A 278 -10.32 15.91 11.75
N ARG A 279 -10.67 14.63 11.56
CA ARG A 279 -10.71 13.67 12.68
C ARG A 279 -9.32 13.28 13.14
N VAL A 280 -8.40 13.03 12.21
CA VAL A 280 -7.02 12.65 12.52
C VAL A 280 -6.34 13.70 13.39
N LEU A 281 -6.44 14.97 13.01
CA LEU A 281 -5.70 16.05 13.67
C LEU A 281 -6.54 16.87 14.65
N GLY A 282 -7.87 16.83 14.58
CA GLY A 282 -8.74 17.79 15.28
C GLY A 282 -8.66 17.77 16.81
N PHE A 283 -8.23 16.67 17.44
CA PHE A 283 -7.97 16.66 18.88
C PHE A 283 -6.59 17.22 19.25
N VAL A 284 -5.63 17.21 18.32
CA VAL A 284 -4.25 17.70 18.52
C VAL A 284 -4.16 19.17 18.14
N ASP A 285 -4.60 19.50 16.93
CA ASP A 285 -4.69 20.85 16.39
C ASP A 285 -6.04 21.05 15.69
N PRO A 286 -7.06 21.57 16.40
CA PRO A 286 -8.38 21.84 15.83
C PRO A 286 -8.38 22.99 14.82
N THR A 287 -7.35 23.84 14.81
CA THR A 287 -7.28 25.00 13.91
C THR A 287 -6.78 24.61 12.52
N GLU A 288 -5.90 23.62 12.44
CA GLU A 288 -5.35 23.09 11.20
C GLU A 288 -6.09 21.84 10.70
N GLY A 289 -6.84 21.15 11.58
CA GLY A 289 -7.62 19.97 11.27
C GLY A 289 -8.61 20.15 10.11
N GLY A 290 -8.35 19.45 9.00
CA GLY A 290 -9.19 19.49 7.80
C GLY A 290 -9.01 20.74 6.92
N TYR A 291 -7.88 21.46 7.07
CA TYR A 291 -7.51 22.57 6.20
C TYR A 291 -6.17 22.30 5.51
N PHE A 292 -6.03 22.75 4.27
CA PHE A 292 -4.73 22.69 3.59
C PHE A 292 -3.73 23.65 4.23
N ARG A 293 -2.46 23.24 4.25
CA ARG A 293 -1.39 24.09 4.74
C ARG A 293 -1.26 25.36 3.91
N ARG A 294 -0.89 26.45 4.58
CA ARG A 294 -0.72 27.78 3.99
C ARG A 294 0.75 28.15 3.79
N THR A 295 1.65 27.36 4.36
CA THR A 295 3.10 27.58 4.37
C THR A 295 3.83 26.43 3.71
N GLN A 296 5.06 26.69 3.27
CA GLN A 296 5.93 25.64 2.75
C GLN A 296 6.54 24.83 3.89
N VAL A 297 6.71 23.52 3.67
CA VAL A 297 7.29 22.58 4.65
C VAL A 297 8.40 21.77 3.99
N PHE A 298 9.24 21.13 4.80
CA PHE A 298 10.35 20.27 4.37
C PHE A 298 10.23 18.92 5.07
N VAL A 299 10.24 17.83 4.31
CA VAL A 299 9.93 16.49 4.82
C VAL A 299 11.09 15.55 4.51
N GLY A 300 12.07 15.50 5.40
CA GLY A 300 13.34 14.82 5.13
C GLY A 300 14.02 15.43 3.90
N ASP A 301 14.35 14.60 2.90
CA ASP A 301 14.96 15.02 1.64
C ASP A 301 13.91 15.48 0.58
N HIS A 302 12.62 15.47 0.91
CA HIS A 302 11.54 15.83 -0.01
C HIS A 302 11.03 17.25 0.23
N ILE A 303 10.96 18.04 -0.84
CA ILE A 303 10.33 19.37 -0.85
C ILE A 303 8.97 19.23 -1.56
N PRO A 304 7.85 19.20 -0.82
CA PRO A 304 6.54 19.09 -1.43
C PRO A 304 6.16 20.36 -2.23
N PRO A 305 5.16 20.25 -3.12
CA PRO A 305 4.66 21.38 -3.92
C PRO A 305 4.32 22.61 -3.07
N PRO A 306 4.44 23.85 -3.57
CA PRO A 306 4.06 25.03 -2.80
C PRO A 306 2.55 25.07 -2.50
N PRO A 307 2.11 25.79 -1.45
CA PRO A 307 0.69 25.87 -1.06
C PRO A 307 -0.28 26.24 -2.19
N SER A 308 0.14 27.14 -3.10
CA SER A 308 -0.63 27.54 -4.28
C SER A 308 -1.02 26.38 -5.21
N ASN A 309 -0.25 25.29 -5.19
CA ASN A 309 -0.43 24.16 -6.08
C ASN A 309 -1.19 23.00 -5.43
N ILE A 310 -1.47 23.07 -4.11
CA ILE A 310 -2.10 21.97 -3.37
C ILE A 310 -3.49 21.66 -3.93
N LEU A 311 -4.37 22.66 -4.03
CA LEU A 311 -5.75 22.42 -4.48
C LEU A 311 -5.82 21.81 -5.89
N PRO A 312 -5.11 22.33 -6.92
CA PRO A 312 -5.08 21.70 -8.24
C PRO A 312 -4.52 20.26 -8.21
N LEU A 313 -3.51 19.98 -7.40
CA LEU A 313 -2.93 18.64 -7.28
C LEU A 313 -3.86 17.66 -6.56
N MET A 314 -4.57 18.12 -5.53
CA MET A 314 -5.59 17.33 -4.82
C MET A 314 -6.77 17.00 -5.73
N GLN A 315 -7.22 17.96 -6.56
CA GLN A 315 -8.24 17.71 -7.58
C GLN A 315 -7.78 16.68 -8.61
N LYS A 316 -6.52 16.75 -9.07
CA LYS A 316 -5.94 15.75 -9.96
C LYS A 316 -5.84 14.38 -9.29
N LEU A 317 -5.45 14.32 -8.01
CA LEU A 317 -5.43 13.09 -7.23
C LEU A 317 -6.82 12.46 -7.16
N LEU A 318 -7.85 13.23 -6.79
CA LEU A 318 -9.23 12.72 -6.70
C LEU A 318 -9.78 12.30 -8.06
N LYS A 319 -9.49 13.04 -9.13
CA LYS A 319 -9.85 12.63 -10.49
C LYS A 319 -9.24 11.28 -10.85
N TRP A 320 -7.98 11.05 -10.49
CA TRP A 320 -7.32 9.76 -10.68
C TRP A 320 -7.91 8.68 -9.77
N LEU A 321 -8.14 8.95 -8.49
CA LEU A 321 -8.73 7.98 -7.55
C LEU A 321 -10.09 7.45 -8.04
N ASN A 322 -10.87 8.30 -8.72
CA ASN A 322 -12.18 7.94 -9.26
C ASN A 322 -12.14 7.50 -10.75
N SER A 323 -10.96 7.36 -11.38
CA SER A 323 -10.86 6.97 -12.78
C SER A 323 -10.89 5.45 -12.96
N TRP A 324 -11.37 5.00 -14.12
CA TRP A 324 -11.32 3.59 -14.52
C TRP A 324 -9.89 3.03 -14.52
N ASP A 325 -8.90 3.84 -14.93
CA ASP A 325 -7.49 3.44 -14.91
C ASP A 325 -7.04 3.08 -13.50
N ALA A 326 -7.43 3.83 -12.47
CA ALA A 326 -7.05 3.52 -11.10
C ALA A 326 -7.83 2.33 -10.55
N LEU A 327 -9.14 2.25 -10.84
CA LEU A 327 -10.01 1.16 -10.40
C LEU A 327 -9.69 -0.20 -11.05
N SER A 328 -9.05 -0.20 -12.22
CA SER A 328 -8.60 -1.41 -12.92
C SER A 328 -7.26 -1.95 -12.40
N LEU A 329 -6.53 -1.19 -11.60
CA LEU A 329 -5.33 -1.68 -10.93
C LEU A 329 -5.70 -2.71 -9.87
N HIS A 330 -4.79 -3.66 -9.63
CA HIS A 330 -4.90 -4.55 -8.48
C HIS A 330 -5.03 -3.73 -7.16
N PRO A 331 -5.92 -4.07 -6.22
CA PRO A 331 -6.21 -3.25 -5.04
C PRO A 331 -4.98 -2.83 -4.23
N ILE A 332 -4.00 -3.73 -4.06
CA ILE A 332 -2.72 -3.41 -3.39
C ILE A 332 -1.91 -2.33 -4.14
N ARG A 333 -1.83 -2.43 -5.48
CA ARG A 333 -1.17 -1.42 -6.32
C ARG A 333 -1.90 -0.09 -6.25
N TYR A 334 -3.23 -0.11 -6.35
CA TYR A 334 -4.08 1.07 -6.25
C TYR A 334 -3.92 1.79 -4.91
N ALA A 335 -4.01 1.06 -3.80
CA ALA A 335 -3.88 1.61 -2.45
C ALA A 335 -2.48 2.17 -2.18
N ALA A 336 -1.41 1.46 -2.59
CA ALA A 336 -0.03 1.93 -2.43
C ALA A 336 0.24 3.21 -3.25
N LEU A 337 -0.29 3.30 -4.47
CA LEU A 337 -0.17 4.51 -5.29
C LEU A 337 -0.97 5.68 -4.72
N ALA A 338 -2.19 5.43 -4.24
CA ALA A 338 -3.02 6.44 -3.57
C ALA A 338 -2.31 7.01 -2.34
N HIS A 339 -1.77 6.12 -1.49
CA HIS A 339 -0.95 6.49 -0.35
C HIS A 339 0.23 7.38 -0.76
N TYR A 340 1.06 6.89 -1.68
CA TYR A 340 2.25 7.62 -2.11
C TYR A 340 1.91 9.00 -2.68
N LYS A 341 0.90 9.09 -3.56
CA LYS A 341 0.50 10.36 -4.18
C LYS A 341 0.07 11.39 -3.13
N LEU A 342 -0.68 10.98 -2.10
CA LEU A 342 -1.09 11.90 -1.03
C LEU A 342 0.10 12.36 -0.18
N VAL A 343 0.98 11.43 0.21
CA VAL A 343 2.22 11.75 0.95
C VAL A 343 3.12 12.70 0.16
N HIS A 344 3.24 12.48 -1.15
CA HIS A 344 4.08 13.28 -2.04
C HIS A 344 3.56 14.71 -2.21
N ILE A 345 2.24 14.89 -2.37
CA ILE A 345 1.59 16.23 -2.41
C ILE A 345 1.75 16.94 -1.06
N HIS A 346 1.65 16.19 0.04
CA HIS A 346 1.78 16.68 1.41
C HIS A 346 0.86 17.90 1.69
N PRO A 347 -0.48 17.75 1.54
CA PRO A 347 -1.40 18.87 1.52
C PRO A 347 -1.67 19.54 2.88
N PHE A 348 -1.34 18.88 3.99
CA PHE A 348 -1.65 19.34 5.35
C PHE A 348 -0.37 19.78 6.10
N SER A 349 -0.52 20.55 7.18
CA SER A 349 0.59 21.01 8.03
C SER A 349 1.18 19.89 8.89
N ASP A 350 0.33 18.97 9.36
CA ASP A 350 0.68 17.70 9.98
C ASP A 350 -0.39 16.64 9.58
N GLY A 351 -0.26 15.38 9.99
CA GLY A 351 -1.26 14.34 9.80
C GLY A 351 -1.22 13.67 8.41
N ASN A 352 -0.32 14.09 7.51
CA ASN A 352 -0.23 13.55 6.14
C ASN A 352 0.04 12.04 6.11
N GLY A 353 0.99 11.55 6.91
CA GLY A 353 1.31 10.11 6.99
C GLY A 353 0.12 9.29 7.49
N ARG A 354 -0.47 9.70 8.62
CA ARG A 354 -1.67 9.07 9.21
C ARG A 354 -2.85 9.04 8.25
N THR A 355 -3.13 10.17 7.59
CA THR A 355 -4.24 10.29 6.62
C THR A 355 -3.99 9.44 5.37
N SER A 356 -2.74 9.34 4.90
CA SER A 356 -2.40 8.50 3.74
C SER A 356 -2.53 7.01 4.02
N ARG A 357 -2.14 6.56 5.22
CA ARG A 357 -2.36 5.16 5.65
C ARG A 357 -3.85 4.84 5.84
N LEU A 358 -4.64 5.79 6.31
CA LEU A 358 -6.10 5.65 6.37
C LEU A 358 -6.76 5.59 4.98
N LEU A 359 -6.34 6.46 4.05
CA LEU A 359 -6.81 6.42 2.65
C LEU A 359 -6.46 5.08 1.98
N MET A 360 -5.24 4.61 2.18
CA MET A 360 -4.80 3.28 1.72
C MET A 360 -5.71 2.17 2.25
N ASN A 361 -5.96 2.16 3.57
CA ASN A 361 -6.77 1.13 4.20
C ASN A 361 -8.25 1.21 3.79
N MET A 362 -8.80 2.41 3.61
CA MET A 362 -10.15 2.56 3.05
C MET A 362 -10.28 1.92 1.67
N ILE A 363 -9.32 2.16 0.77
CA ILE A 363 -9.30 1.55 -0.57
C ILE A 363 -9.22 0.01 -0.49
N LEU A 364 -8.37 -0.51 0.39
CA LEU A 364 -8.23 -1.95 0.59
C LEU A 364 -9.51 -2.57 1.14
N MET A 365 -10.17 -1.90 2.10
CA MET A 365 -11.43 -2.36 2.68
C MET A 365 -12.58 -2.37 1.66
N TRP A 366 -12.65 -1.39 0.74
CA TRP A 366 -13.60 -1.45 -0.39
C TRP A 366 -13.40 -2.68 -1.27
N SER A 367 -12.17 -3.19 -1.33
CA SER A 367 -11.80 -4.37 -2.11
C SER A 367 -11.81 -5.67 -1.28
N GLY A 368 -12.41 -5.66 -0.09
CA GLY A 368 -12.55 -6.84 0.78
C GLY A 368 -11.29 -7.25 1.55
N TYR A 369 -10.21 -6.45 1.49
CA TYR A 369 -9.03 -6.67 2.32
C TYR A 369 -9.28 -6.15 3.76
N PRO A 370 -8.74 -6.81 4.79
CA PRO A 370 -8.70 -6.21 6.13
C PRO A 370 -7.78 -4.96 6.12
N PRO A 371 -7.97 -4.02 7.08
CA PRO A 371 -7.05 -2.88 7.23
C PRO A 371 -5.62 -3.37 7.44
N VAL A 372 -4.71 -2.97 6.56
CA VAL A 372 -3.30 -3.38 6.61
C VAL A 372 -2.58 -2.65 7.74
N ILE A 373 -1.80 -3.42 8.50
CA ILE A 373 -1.02 -2.91 9.62
C ILE A 373 0.44 -2.79 9.19
N ILE A 374 0.92 -1.55 9.04
CA ILE A 374 2.36 -1.28 8.86
C ILE A 374 2.98 -1.21 10.26
N LEU A 375 3.90 -2.12 10.56
CA LEU A 375 4.53 -2.20 11.87
C LEU A 375 5.44 -1.01 12.13
N LYS A 376 5.42 -0.48 13.36
CA LYS A 376 6.32 0.63 13.75
C LYS A 376 7.80 0.25 13.72
N GLN A 377 8.10 -1.04 13.83
CA GLN A 377 9.44 -1.61 13.71
C GLN A 377 9.95 -1.50 12.27
N ASP A 378 9.06 -1.49 11.27
CA ASP A 378 9.39 -1.34 9.86
C ASP A 378 9.45 0.15 9.42
N ARG A 379 9.45 1.10 10.38
CA ARG A 379 9.49 2.55 10.11
C ARG A 379 10.61 2.94 9.14
N ILE A 380 11.81 2.37 9.30
CA ILE A 380 12.95 2.64 8.42
C ILE A 380 12.65 2.15 7.00
N ARG A 381 12.26 0.87 6.84
CA ARG A 381 11.90 0.27 5.53
C ARG A 381 10.77 1.04 4.84
N TYR A 382 9.77 1.47 5.60
CA TYR A 382 8.65 2.27 5.11
C TYR A 382 9.11 3.62 4.50
N TYR A 383 9.94 4.38 5.21
CA TYR A 383 10.45 5.66 4.68
C TYR A 383 11.46 5.45 3.54
N GLU A 384 12.29 4.41 3.58
CA GLU A 384 13.19 4.06 2.48
C GLU A 384 12.40 3.76 1.20
N ALA A 385 11.33 2.97 1.28
CA ALA A 385 10.49 2.66 0.14
C ALA A 385 9.80 3.91 -0.44
N ILE A 386 9.36 4.86 0.40
CA ILE A 386 8.84 6.17 -0.06
C ILE A 386 9.94 7.00 -0.72
N LYS A 387 11.16 7.00 -0.17
CA LYS A 387 12.32 7.70 -0.75
C LYS A 387 12.64 7.15 -2.14
N MET A 388 12.55 5.84 -2.33
CA MET A 388 12.69 5.20 -3.63
C MET A 388 11.60 5.61 -4.62
N ALA A 389 10.35 5.72 -4.15
CA ALA A 389 9.24 6.20 -4.97
C ALA A 389 9.45 7.67 -5.41
N ASN A 390 9.95 8.53 -4.52
CA ASN A 390 10.31 9.91 -4.87
C ASN A 390 11.43 9.98 -5.93
N ARG A 391 12.31 8.96 -5.98
CA ARG A 391 13.35 8.82 -7.01
C ARG A 391 12.84 8.18 -8.31
N GLY A 392 11.58 7.79 -8.37
CA GLY A 392 10.94 7.26 -9.59
C GLY A 392 10.62 5.76 -9.56
N ASP A 393 11.04 5.00 -8.53
CA ASP A 393 10.69 3.58 -8.40
C ASP A 393 9.68 3.34 -7.26
N ILE A 394 8.40 3.22 -7.61
CA ILE A 394 7.31 2.92 -6.66
C ILE A 394 7.24 1.41 -6.31
N ARG A 395 7.81 0.52 -7.12
CA ARG A 395 7.62 -0.94 -6.97
C ARG A 395 8.05 -1.46 -5.59
N PRO A 396 9.19 -1.02 -5.00
CA PRO A 396 9.54 -1.38 -3.63
C PRO A 396 8.48 -1.00 -2.60
N PHE A 397 7.83 0.14 -2.76
CA PHE A 397 6.73 0.57 -1.88
C PHE A 397 5.49 -0.30 -2.06
N VAL A 398 5.13 -0.67 -3.29
CA VAL A 398 4.03 -1.62 -3.57
C VAL A 398 4.31 -2.97 -2.91
N ARG A 399 5.53 -3.52 -3.07
CA ARG A 399 5.94 -4.79 -2.45
C ARG A 399 5.91 -4.71 -0.93
N PHE A 400 6.37 -3.61 -0.35
CA PHE A 400 6.31 -3.38 1.09
C PHE A 400 4.85 -3.41 1.62
N ILE A 401 3.92 -2.77 0.91
CA ILE A 401 2.49 -2.83 1.27
C ILE A 401 1.92 -4.24 1.06
N ALA A 402 2.33 -4.94 -0.01
CA ALA A 402 1.93 -6.33 -0.26
C ALA A 402 2.39 -7.27 0.88
N GLU A 403 3.63 -7.14 1.33
CA GLU A 403 4.17 -7.88 2.49
C GLU A 403 3.40 -7.58 3.77
N SER A 404 3.12 -6.29 4.04
CA SER A 404 2.35 -5.88 5.22
C SER A 404 0.91 -6.42 5.17
N ALA A 405 0.30 -6.43 3.99
CA ALA A 405 -1.02 -7.01 3.76
C ALA A 405 -1.02 -8.51 3.97
N GLU A 406 0.04 -9.19 3.51
CA GLU A 406 0.22 -10.62 3.71
C GLU A 406 0.28 -10.97 5.21
N GLN A 407 1.13 -10.28 5.96
CA GLN A 407 1.27 -10.49 7.41
C GLN A 407 -0.06 -10.27 8.14
N THR A 408 -0.82 -9.26 7.69
CA THR A 408 -2.16 -8.99 8.23
C THR A 408 -3.13 -10.13 7.89
N LEU A 409 -3.14 -10.65 6.67
CA LEU A 409 -4.01 -11.77 6.28
C LEU A 409 -3.65 -13.06 7.01
N ASP A 410 -2.36 -13.36 7.13
CA ASP A 410 -1.86 -14.54 7.83
C ASP A 410 -2.26 -14.54 9.30
N LEU A 411 -2.23 -13.36 9.93
CA LEU A 411 -2.74 -13.19 11.27
C LEU A 411 -4.23 -13.57 11.38
N PHE A 412 -5.07 -13.11 10.46
CA PHE A 412 -6.50 -13.41 10.50
C PHE A 412 -6.77 -14.90 10.30
N LEU A 413 -6.06 -15.53 9.35
CA LEU A 413 -6.16 -16.97 9.07
C LEU A 413 -5.66 -17.82 10.24
N TRP A 414 -4.54 -17.43 10.84
CA TRP A 414 -3.99 -18.12 12.00
C TRP A 414 -4.92 -18.01 13.23
N THR A 415 -5.42 -16.81 13.54
CA THR A 415 -6.30 -16.59 14.70
C THR A 415 -7.62 -17.37 14.57
N THR A 416 -8.17 -17.47 13.36
CA THR A 416 -9.44 -18.17 13.11
C THR A 416 -9.29 -19.69 13.08
N SER A 417 -8.14 -20.20 12.66
CA SER A 417 -7.84 -21.65 12.70
C SER A 417 -7.56 -22.16 14.12
N GLU A 418 -6.74 -21.46 14.91
CA GLU A 418 -6.44 -21.87 16.29
C GLU A 418 -7.63 -21.75 17.25
N TYR A 419 -8.46 -20.71 17.09
CA TYR A 419 -9.66 -20.62 17.90
C TYR A 419 -10.64 -21.76 17.58
N SER A 420 -10.73 -22.16 16.31
CA SER A 420 -11.56 -23.30 15.91
C SER A 420 -11.04 -24.60 16.54
N SER A 421 -9.73 -24.85 16.56
CA SER A 421 -9.16 -26.04 17.20
C SER A 421 -9.33 -26.03 18.73
N THR A 422 -9.15 -24.87 19.35
CA THR A 422 -9.32 -24.68 20.81
C THR A 422 -10.78 -24.84 21.23
N LEU A 423 -11.73 -24.27 20.48
CA LEU A 423 -13.15 -24.40 20.74
C LEU A 423 -13.60 -25.86 20.58
N LEU A 424 -13.14 -26.56 19.53
CA LEU A 424 -13.37 -28.00 19.37
C LEU A 424 -12.80 -28.83 20.52
N ALA A 425 -11.63 -28.45 21.05
CA ALA A 425 -11.03 -29.09 22.21
C ALA A 425 -11.86 -28.85 23.48
N LEU A 426 -12.32 -27.62 23.72
CA LEU A 426 -13.17 -27.26 24.86
C LEU A 426 -14.54 -27.94 24.80
N GLU A 427 -15.19 -27.97 23.63
CA GLU A 427 -16.45 -28.71 23.43
C GLU A 427 -16.28 -30.23 23.61
N ARG A 428 -15.08 -30.77 23.35
CA ARG A 428 -14.77 -32.18 23.62
C ARG A 428 -14.59 -32.42 25.12
N VAL A 429 -13.94 -31.50 25.84
CA VAL A 429 -13.81 -31.55 27.29
C VAL A 429 -15.17 -31.42 27.99
N ASP A 430 -16.03 -30.51 27.53
CA ASP A 430 -17.37 -30.31 28.12
C ASP A 430 -18.28 -31.54 27.90
N ARG A 431 -18.16 -32.20 26.75
CA ARG A 431 -18.81 -33.52 26.50
C ARG A 431 -18.28 -34.63 27.42
N LEU A 432 -16.98 -34.65 27.70
CA LEU A 432 -16.38 -35.61 28.64
C LEU A 432 -16.77 -35.36 30.11
N ILE A 433 -17.13 -34.13 30.46
CA ILE A 433 -17.64 -33.77 31.79
C ILE A 433 -19.13 -34.16 31.94
N THR A 434 -19.89 -34.11 30.84
CA THR A 434 -21.35 -34.37 30.83
C THR A 434 -21.74 -35.83 30.60
N ASP A 435 -20.85 -36.67 30.05
CA ASP A 435 -21.03 -38.13 29.96
C ASP A 435 -19.77 -38.91 30.47
N PRO A 436 -19.79 -39.48 31.69
CA PRO A 436 -18.61 -40.04 32.33
C PRO A 436 -18.12 -41.39 31.77
N ASN A 437 -18.79 -41.97 30.77
CA ASN A 437 -18.43 -43.28 30.20
C ASN A 437 -17.43 -43.24 29.02
N GLU A 438 -17.04 -42.06 28.53
CA GLU A 438 -16.14 -41.93 27.37
C GLU A 438 -14.67 -41.65 27.76
N LYS A 439 -14.08 -42.47 28.65
CA LYS A 439 -12.66 -42.33 29.03
C LYS A 439 -11.76 -43.22 28.16
N SER A 440 -11.21 -42.68 27.06
CA SER A 440 -9.97 -43.23 26.50
C SER A 440 -9.05 -42.17 25.88
N HIS A 441 -7.87 -42.06 26.51
CA HIS A 441 -6.57 -41.58 26.01
C HIS A 441 -6.47 -40.22 25.30
N ILE A 442 -5.92 -39.23 26.01
CA ILE A 442 -5.20 -38.11 25.40
C ILE A 442 -3.83 -37.99 26.08
N LYS A 443 -2.75 -38.10 25.28
CA LYS A 443 -1.38 -37.77 25.66
C LYS A 443 -1.22 -36.25 25.62
N ASN A 444 -0.63 -35.68 26.68
CA ASN A 444 -0.19 -34.30 26.71
C ASN A 444 1.06 -34.13 25.84
N ASP A 445 0.91 -33.49 24.68
CA ASP A 445 2.04 -32.89 23.97
C ASP A 445 2.03 -31.38 24.21
N SER A 446 2.69 -30.98 25.31
CA SER A 446 3.03 -29.58 25.56
C SER A 446 4.29 -29.22 24.77
N ASN A 447 4.14 -28.86 23.50
CA ASN A 447 5.23 -28.29 22.72
C ASN A 447 5.12 -26.75 22.74
N HIS A 448 5.87 -26.14 23.64
CA HIS A 448 6.08 -24.69 23.71
C HIS A 448 6.99 -24.27 22.54
N ASN A 449 6.41 -24.07 21.37
CA ASN A 449 7.08 -23.39 20.26
C ASN A 449 6.81 -21.89 20.33
N GLN A 450 7.88 -21.10 20.23
CA GLN A 450 7.80 -19.64 20.16
C GLN A 450 6.85 -19.19 19.04
N HIS A 451 5.99 -18.24 19.38
CA HIS A 451 4.87 -17.78 18.58
C HIS A 451 5.34 -17.06 17.29
N PRO A 452 4.94 -17.49 16.08
CA PRO A 452 5.43 -16.93 14.81
C PRO A 452 5.01 -15.46 14.59
N PHE A 453 3.99 -15.00 15.32
CA PHE A 453 3.47 -13.63 15.29
C PHE A 453 3.72 -12.83 16.57
N SER A 454 4.68 -13.23 17.41
CA SER A 454 5.01 -12.55 18.68
C SER A 454 5.28 -11.04 18.54
N LYS A 455 5.71 -10.58 17.35
CA LYS A 455 5.88 -9.15 17.02
C LYS A 455 4.57 -8.38 16.84
N LEU A 456 3.54 -9.04 16.31
CA LEU A 456 2.18 -8.50 16.11
C LEU A 456 1.34 -8.70 17.37
N PHE A 457 1.54 -9.77 18.14
CA PHE A 457 0.77 -10.08 19.35
C PHE A 457 1.64 -10.55 20.52
N PRO A 458 2.07 -9.64 21.40
CA PRO A 458 2.79 -10.02 22.61
C PRO A 458 1.89 -10.68 23.67
N THR A 459 0.56 -10.52 23.60
CA THR A 459 -0.40 -10.95 24.63
C THR A 459 -1.23 -12.17 24.27
N PHE A 460 -0.90 -12.90 23.19
CA PHE A 460 -1.50 -14.21 22.93
C PHE A 460 -0.79 -15.26 23.82
N ASN A 461 -0.94 -15.14 25.12
CA ASN A 461 -0.77 -16.26 26.04
C ASN A 461 -2.17 -16.77 26.34
N LEU A 462 -2.49 -17.97 25.87
CA LEU A 462 -3.79 -18.64 26.06
C LEU A 462 -3.98 -19.17 27.51
N THR A 463 -3.30 -18.59 28.50
CA THR A 463 -3.25 -19.13 29.86
C THR A 463 -4.17 -18.44 30.87
N ASP A 464 -5.01 -17.48 30.46
CA ASP A 464 -6.01 -16.86 31.34
C ASP A 464 -7.45 -17.12 30.85
#